data_AF-A0A7C0U0Z2-F1
#
_entry.id   AF-A0A7C0U0Z2-F1
#
_cell.length_a   1.000
_cell.length_b   1.000
_cell.length_c   1.000
_cell.angle_alpha   90.00
_cell.angle_beta   90.00
_cell.angle_gamma   90.00
#
_symmetry.space_group_name_H-M   'P 1'
#
loop_
_entity.id
_entity.type
_entity.pdbx_description
1 polymer ?
#
loop_
_entity_poly.entity_id
_entity_poly.type
_entity_poly.pdbx_seq_one_letter_code
_entity_poly.pdbx_strand_id
1 'polypeptide(L)'
;MRGAEPESWTPEPDEFYRQYPDKSTIVYRFSHIDPINIGERAINIKYKPLFAVSTTLPYLAIIAIIGIVGSITTLYVKEIRIAPRHEKRPIQRLLDEGGFLTPVYQGLTELITSGRIFERGYSRKNLLEIRSNARRHAEKLVKSARELLKTQPEISKELIDLENAVREFQKAVERAWDITYPYLSGSLSKKKLSERLDKYHDELKRSYNRVIDCLEAVRKRLE
;
A
#
# COMPACT_ATOMS: atom_id res chain seq x y z
N MET A 1 38.48 -7.58 10.51
CA MET A 1 37.85 -6.55 9.65
C MET A 1 37.58 -7.19 8.29
N ARG A 2 36.31 -7.31 7.89
CA ARG A 2 35.94 -7.95 6.61
C ARG A 2 36.04 -6.93 5.47
N GLY A 3 36.72 -7.29 4.38
CA GLY A 3 36.71 -6.52 3.12
C GLY A 3 37.79 -5.44 2.93
N ALA A 4 38.86 -5.43 3.73
CA ALA A 4 39.97 -4.49 3.55
C ALA A 4 41.29 -5.24 3.37
N GLU A 5 42.06 -4.89 2.33
CA GLU A 5 43.40 -5.45 2.12
C GLU A 5 44.45 -4.51 2.75
N PRO A 6 45.38 -5.05 3.57
CA PRO A 6 46.48 -4.26 4.10
C PRO A 6 47.46 -3.92 2.96
N GLU A 7 47.75 -2.64 2.79
CA GLU A 7 48.62 -2.12 1.71
C GLU A 7 50.06 -1.94 2.18
N SER A 8 50.24 -1.54 3.45
CA SER A 8 51.56 -1.40 4.08
C SER A 8 51.44 -1.48 5.59
N TRP A 9 52.52 -1.89 6.23
CA TRP A 9 52.65 -2.08 7.67
C TRP A 9 54.01 -1.57 8.14
N THR A 10 54.03 -1.03 9.36
CA THR A 10 55.29 -0.64 10.01
C THR A 10 55.17 -0.91 11.50
N PRO A 11 56.09 -1.71 12.10
CA PRO A 11 57.23 -2.44 11.50
C PRO A 11 56.83 -3.61 10.58
N GLU A 12 57.80 -4.26 9.92
CA GLU A 12 57.55 -5.46 9.10
C GLU A 12 57.16 -6.68 9.96
N PRO A 13 56.16 -7.47 9.55
CA PRO A 13 55.69 -8.65 10.28
C PRO A 13 56.61 -9.84 10.04
N ASP A 14 56.68 -10.70 11.05
CA ASP A 14 57.47 -11.95 10.96
C ASP A 14 56.80 -12.94 9.98
N GLU A 15 55.46 -12.99 9.97
CA GLU A 15 54.71 -13.90 9.09
C GLU A 15 53.41 -13.27 8.57
N PHE A 16 53.09 -13.55 7.31
CA PHE A 16 51.85 -13.13 6.64
C PHE A 16 51.25 -14.28 5.81
N TYR A 17 49.96 -14.59 6.06
CA TYR A 17 49.23 -15.59 5.27
C TYR A 17 47.80 -15.11 4.92
N ARG A 18 47.38 -15.43 3.69
CA ARG A 18 46.06 -15.08 3.13
C ARG A 18 45.20 -16.34 3.04
N GLN A 19 44.07 -16.36 3.75
CA GLN A 19 43.05 -17.40 3.60
C GLN A 19 41.90 -16.85 2.75
N TYR A 20 41.83 -17.28 1.49
CA TYR A 20 40.72 -16.98 0.61
C TYR A 20 39.40 -17.58 1.16
N PRO A 21 38.25 -16.89 1.02
CA PRO A 21 38.06 -15.58 0.37
C PRO A 21 38.11 -14.38 1.33
N ASP A 22 38.09 -14.59 2.66
CA ASP A 22 37.59 -13.54 3.58
C ASP A 22 38.52 -13.16 4.74
N LYS A 23 39.74 -13.71 4.86
CA LYS A 23 40.59 -13.46 6.04
C LYS A 23 42.08 -13.33 5.75
N SER A 24 42.66 -12.21 6.17
CA SER A 24 44.11 -11.95 6.19
C SER A 24 44.60 -11.93 7.63
N THR A 25 45.68 -12.66 7.94
CA THR A 25 46.27 -12.70 9.30
C THR A 25 47.70 -12.20 9.25
N ILE A 26 48.04 -11.26 10.14
CA ILE A 26 49.39 -10.68 10.29
C ILE A 26 49.87 -11.05 11.70
N VAL A 27 51.09 -11.59 11.81
CA VAL A 27 51.67 -12.03 13.09
C VAL A 27 52.95 -11.25 13.39
N TYR A 28 53.06 -10.76 14.63
CA TYR A 28 54.26 -10.13 15.18
C TYR A 28 54.67 -10.89 16.45
N ARG A 29 55.96 -11.24 16.58
CA ARG A 29 56.52 -11.89 17.78
C ARG A 29 57.43 -10.91 18.52
N PHE A 30 57.02 -10.50 19.72
CA PHE A 30 57.85 -9.65 20.58
C PHE A 30 58.70 -10.53 21.50
N SER A 31 60.03 -10.49 21.34
CA SER A 31 60.96 -11.39 22.06
C SER A 31 61.37 -10.90 23.45
N HIS A 32 61.13 -9.65 23.83
CA HIS A 32 61.26 -9.12 25.20
C HIS A 32 60.29 -7.95 25.40
N ILE A 33 59.40 -8.03 26.40
CA ILE A 33 58.53 -6.92 26.82
C ILE A 33 58.97 -6.54 28.24
N ASP A 34 59.69 -5.42 28.36
CA ASP A 34 60.13 -4.87 29.64
C ASP A 34 58.98 -4.02 30.22
N PRO A 35 58.35 -4.40 31.35
CA PRO A 35 57.04 -3.87 31.75
C PRO A 35 57.07 -2.39 32.23
N ILE A 36 58.24 -1.79 32.40
CA ILE A 36 58.41 -0.44 32.97
C ILE A 36 58.60 0.64 31.88
N ASN A 37 58.83 0.25 30.62
CA ASN A 37 59.10 1.20 29.53
C ASN A 37 58.20 0.92 28.31
N ILE A 38 56.88 0.83 28.54
CA ILE A 38 55.87 0.82 27.47
C ILE A 38 55.70 2.27 26.96
N GLY A 39 56.74 2.83 26.36
CA GLY A 39 56.57 3.95 25.44
C GLY A 39 55.71 3.47 24.28
N GLU A 40 54.71 4.25 23.87
CA GLU A 40 53.70 3.92 22.86
C GLU A 40 54.31 3.30 21.58
N ARG A 41 54.48 1.96 21.55
CA ARG A 41 54.85 1.23 20.34
C ARG A 41 53.60 1.06 19.50
N ALA A 42 53.27 2.09 18.72
CA ALA A 42 52.14 2.07 17.80
C ALA A 42 52.46 1.26 16.54
N ILE A 43 51.66 0.24 16.23
CA ILE A 43 51.69 -0.46 14.94
C ILE A 43 50.73 0.27 14.01
N ASN A 44 51.27 0.90 12.96
CA ASN A 44 50.45 1.57 11.95
C ASN A 44 50.19 0.62 10.78
N ILE A 45 48.92 0.29 10.56
CA ILE A 45 48.48 -0.54 9.44
C ILE A 45 47.61 0.31 8.53
N LYS A 46 48.06 0.51 7.28
CA LYS A 46 47.27 1.21 6.26
C LYS A 46 46.50 0.19 5.42
N TYR A 47 45.20 0.41 5.30
CA TYR A 47 44.30 -0.44 4.51
C TYR A 47 43.78 0.33 3.31
N LYS A 48 43.72 -0.34 2.15
CA LYS A 48 42.92 0.12 1.01
C LYS A 48 41.55 -0.56 1.05
N PRO A 49 40.44 0.19 0.99
CA PRO A 49 39.13 -0.42 0.83
C PRO A 49 39.05 -1.03 -0.56
N LEU A 50 38.96 -2.35 -0.66
CA LEU A 50 38.53 -3.00 -1.89
C LEU A 50 37.05 -2.70 -2.06
N PHE A 51 36.65 -2.30 -3.26
CA PHE A 51 35.26 -2.09 -3.63
C PHE A 51 34.45 -3.36 -3.36
N ALA A 52 33.80 -3.39 -2.19
CA ALA A 52 32.96 -4.48 -1.77
C ALA A 52 31.65 -4.39 -2.56
N VAL A 53 31.47 -5.34 -3.50
CA VAL A 53 30.23 -5.54 -4.28
C VAL A 53 29.00 -5.73 -3.38
N SER A 54 29.18 -5.88 -2.06
CA SER A 54 28.11 -6.01 -1.06
C SER A 54 27.44 -4.68 -0.64
N THR A 55 27.97 -3.50 -0.97
CA THR A 55 27.31 -2.21 -0.63
C THR A 55 26.38 -1.68 -1.73
N THR A 56 26.43 -2.23 -2.95
CA THR A 56 25.54 -1.85 -4.06
C THR A 56 24.29 -2.72 -4.17
N LEU A 57 24.28 -3.90 -3.54
CA LEU A 57 23.11 -4.79 -3.51
C LEU A 57 21.81 -4.14 -2.96
N PRO A 58 21.83 -3.37 -1.86
CA PRO A 58 20.59 -2.74 -1.38
C PRO A 58 20.08 -1.66 -2.34
N TYR A 59 20.96 -0.97 -3.07
CA TYR A 59 20.56 0.04 -4.04
C TYR A 59 19.98 -0.57 -5.33
N LEU A 60 20.49 -1.71 -5.80
CA LEU A 60 19.88 -2.45 -6.92
C LEU A 60 18.49 -2.99 -6.56
N ALA A 61 18.28 -3.44 -5.31
CA ALA A 61 16.96 -3.81 -4.83
C ALA A 61 15.99 -2.61 -4.80
N ILE A 62 16.44 -1.43 -4.36
CA ILE A 62 15.64 -0.20 -4.38
C ILE A 62 15.31 0.23 -5.81
N ILE A 63 16.28 0.18 -6.74
CA ILE A 63 16.05 0.51 -8.16
C ILE A 63 15.06 -0.47 -8.79
N ALA A 64 15.12 -1.77 -8.45
CA ALA A 64 14.15 -2.75 -8.92
C ALA A 64 12.75 -2.49 -8.37
N ILE A 65 12.61 -2.10 -7.09
CA ILE A 65 11.31 -1.74 -6.50
C ILE A 65 10.76 -0.46 -7.14
N ILE A 66 11.59 0.58 -7.34
CA ILE A 66 11.19 1.81 -8.05
C ILE A 66 10.83 1.50 -9.51
N GLY A 67 11.52 0.57 -10.16
CA GLY A 67 11.21 0.10 -11.50
C GLY A 67 9.88 -0.63 -11.58
N ILE A 68 9.53 -1.47 -10.60
CA ILE A 68 8.23 -2.16 -10.56
C ILE A 68 7.10 -1.16 -10.26
N VAL A 69 7.26 -0.27 -9.29
CA VAL A 69 6.27 0.80 -8.98
C VAL A 69 6.13 1.77 -10.17
N GLY A 70 7.25 2.09 -10.82
CA GLY A 70 7.33 2.89 -12.05
C GLY A 70 6.72 2.22 -13.27
N SER A 71 6.85 0.89 -13.41
CA SER A 71 6.28 0.13 -14.51
C SER A 71 4.76 -0.02 -14.38
N ILE A 72 4.27 -0.21 -13.15
CA ILE A 72 2.84 -0.17 -12.85
C ILE A 72 2.30 1.23 -13.16
N THR A 73 2.97 2.30 -12.70
CA THR A 73 2.50 3.67 -13.00
C THR A 73 2.64 4.06 -14.47
N THR A 74 3.67 3.60 -15.20
CA THR A 74 3.82 3.93 -16.62
C THR A 74 2.85 3.17 -17.52
N LEU A 75 2.45 1.93 -17.18
CA LEU A 75 1.36 1.25 -17.88
C LEU A 75 0.00 1.94 -17.66
N TYR A 76 -0.23 2.57 -16.51
CA TYR A 76 -1.42 3.40 -16.27
C TYR A 76 -1.33 4.83 -16.84
N VAL A 77 -0.13 5.40 -17.03
CA VAL A 77 0.06 6.80 -17.47
C VAL A 77 0.30 6.93 -18.99
N LYS A 78 0.79 5.90 -19.67
CA LYS A 78 1.19 6.00 -21.09
C LYS A 78 0.01 6.07 -22.07
N GLU A 79 -1.23 5.81 -21.64
CA GLU A 79 -2.43 6.10 -22.44
C GLU A 79 -2.82 7.61 -22.47
N ILE A 80 -2.16 8.48 -21.70
CA ILE A 80 -2.55 9.89 -21.57
C ILE A 80 -1.61 10.84 -22.37
N ARG A 81 -1.18 10.44 -23.58
CA ARG A 81 -0.55 11.38 -24.52
C ARG A 81 -1.07 11.20 -25.95
N ILE A 82 -2.27 11.71 -26.17
CA ILE A 82 -2.67 12.33 -27.44
C ILE A 82 -3.16 13.76 -27.13
N ALA A 83 -2.73 14.69 -27.97
CA ALA A 83 -2.78 16.15 -27.81
C ALA A 83 -4.23 16.75 -27.73
N PRO A 84 -4.36 18.04 -27.35
CA PRO A 84 -5.54 18.58 -26.69
C PRO A 84 -6.61 19.10 -27.66
N ARG A 85 -7.89 18.79 -27.43
CA ARG A 85 -9.05 19.62 -27.84
C ARG A 85 -10.35 19.17 -27.16
N HIS A 86 -10.90 20.09 -26.38
CA HIS A 86 -12.26 20.20 -25.83
C HIS A 86 -12.88 19.04 -25.02
N GLU A 87 -13.32 19.40 -23.81
CA GLU A 87 -14.15 18.63 -22.86
C GLU A 87 -13.54 17.36 -22.25
N LYS A 88 -13.01 17.49 -21.02
CA LYS A 88 -12.91 16.35 -20.10
C LYS A 88 -14.32 15.79 -19.90
N ARG A 89 -14.61 14.68 -20.58
CA ARG A 89 -15.94 14.09 -20.77
C ARG A 89 -16.64 13.87 -19.42
N PRO A 90 -17.94 14.19 -19.29
CA PRO A 90 -18.74 13.94 -18.07
C PRO A 90 -18.67 12.48 -17.58
N ILE A 91 -18.31 11.57 -18.48
CA ILE A 91 -18.05 10.15 -18.24
C ILE A 91 -16.83 9.93 -17.35
N GLN A 92 -15.72 10.63 -17.59
CA GLN A 92 -14.52 10.49 -16.76
C GLN A 92 -14.83 10.91 -15.31
N ARG A 93 -15.58 12.00 -15.15
CA ARG A 93 -16.04 12.46 -13.83
C ARG A 93 -16.91 11.40 -13.14
N LEU A 94 -17.79 10.71 -13.88
CA LEU A 94 -18.60 9.61 -13.34
C LEU A 94 -17.71 8.45 -12.84
N LEU A 95 -16.75 8.02 -13.65
CA LEU A 95 -15.84 6.93 -13.30
C LEU A 95 -14.93 7.30 -12.11
N ASP A 96 -14.40 8.53 -12.11
CA ASP A 96 -13.60 9.06 -11.02
C ASP A 96 -14.42 9.09 -9.71
N GLU A 97 -15.68 9.53 -9.76
CA GLU A 97 -16.56 9.53 -8.58
C GLU A 97 -16.93 8.10 -8.12
N GLY A 98 -17.06 7.16 -9.05
CA GLY A 98 -17.21 5.73 -8.75
C GLY A 98 -15.99 5.15 -8.02
N GLY A 99 -14.79 5.60 -8.38
CA GLY A 99 -13.54 5.22 -7.73
C GLY A 99 -13.53 5.53 -6.22
N PHE A 100 -14.18 6.61 -5.78
CA PHE A 100 -14.23 6.99 -4.36
C PHE A 100 -15.11 6.08 -3.49
N LEU A 101 -15.91 5.18 -4.07
CA LEU A 101 -16.61 4.14 -3.31
C LEU A 101 -15.71 2.96 -2.93
N THR A 102 -14.57 2.80 -3.62
CA THR A 102 -13.60 1.73 -3.33
C THR A 102 -12.96 1.87 -1.94
N PRO A 103 -12.46 3.05 -1.52
CA PRO A 103 -11.97 3.24 -0.15
C PRO A 103 -13.04 3.00 0.93
N VAL A 104 -14.31 3.27 0.64
CA VAL A 104 -15.43 3.00 1.56
C VAL A 104 -15.57 1.49 1.78
N TYR A 105 -15.61 0.71 0.69
CA TYR A 105 -15.68 -0.74 0.75
C TYR A 105 -14.46 -1.35 1.47
N GLN A 106 -13.26 -0.89 1.11
CA GLN A 106 -12.01 -1.35 1.71
C GLN A 106 -11.97 -1.03 3.20
N GLY A 107 -12.33 0.19 3.61
CA GLY A 107 -12.35 0.60 5.01
C GLY A 107 -13.30 -0.24 5.87
N LEU A 108 -14.50 -0.55 5.36
CA LEU A 108 -15.43 -1.46 6.06
C LEU A 108 -14.88 -2.89 6.14
N THR A 109 -14.38 -3.40 5.03
CA THR A 109 -13.85 -4.76 4.96
C THR A 109 -12.65 -4.91 5.90
N GLU A 110 -11.75 -3.94 5.93
CA GLU A 110 -10.61 -3.90 6.84
C GLU A 110 -11.08 -3.82 8.30
N LEU A 111 -12.08 -2.98 8.61
CA LEU A 111 -12.63 -2.87 9.97
C LEU A 111 -13.18 -4.22 10.47
N ILE A 112 -13.88 -4.96 9.60
CA ILE A 112 -14.45 -6.28 9.90
C ILE A 112 -13.34 -7.32 10.05
N THR A 113 -12.49 -7.45 9.03
CA THR A 113 -11.47 -8.52 8.94
C THR A 113 -10.33 -8.37 9.95
N SER A 114 -9.93 -7.13 10.27
CA SER A 114 -8.93 -6.86 11.31
C SER A 114 -9.47 -7.06 12.74
N GLY A 115 -10.78 -7.27 12.91
CA GLY A 115 -11.42 -7.35 14.23
C GLY A 115 -11.52 -6.01 14.95
N ARG A 116 -10.99 -4.91 14.40
CA ARG A 116 -11.11 -3.56 14.98
C ARG A 116 -12.56 -3.06 15.06
N ILE A 117 -13.49 -3.71 14.36
CA ILE A 117 -14.93 -3.49 14.54
C ILE A 117 -15.42 -3.76 15.99
N PHE A 118 -14.70 -4.58 16.75
CA PHE A 118 -15.00 -4.88 18.15
C PHE A 118 -14.47 -3.82 19.14
N GLU A 119 -13.59 -2.92 18.71
CA GLU A 119 -13.04 -1.85 19.53
C GLU A 119 -14.00 -0.65 19.53
N ARG A 120 -14.79 -0.50 20.62
CA ARG A 120 -15.96 0.40 20.60
C ARG A 120 -15.68 1.83 20.15
N GLY A 121 -14.64 2.48 20.70
CA GLY A 121 -14.30 3.87 20.36
C GLY A 121 -13.81 4.02 18.93
N TYR A 122 -12.93 3.12 18.51
CA TYR A 122 -12.37 3.09 17.16
C TYR A 122 -13.44 2.78 16.11
N SER A 123 -14.20 1.71 16.33
CA SER A 123 -15.28 1.25 15.44
C SER A 123 -16.35 2.32 15.25
N ARG A 124 -16.82 2.95 16.35
CA ARG A 124 -17.85 4.00 16.26
C ARG A 124 -17.40 5.17 15.38
N LYS A 125 -16.18 5.68 15.59
CA LYS A 125 -15.64 6.81 14.82
C LYS A 125 -15.56 6.45 13.33
N ASN A 126 -14.90 5.34 13.01
CA ASN A 126 -14.67 4.95 11.62
C ASN A 126 -15.96 4.59 10.88
N LEU A 127 -16.92 3.92 11.51
CA LEU A 127 -18.21 3.62 10.88
C LEU A 127 -18.99 4.90 10.53
N LEU A 128 -18.97 5.92 11.38
CA LEU A 128 -19.64 7.19 11.10
C LEU A 128 -18.96 7.94 9.94
N GLU A 129 -17.63 7.94 9.91
CA GLU A 129 -16.85 8.56 8.84
C GLU A 129 -17.10 7.86 7.49
N ILE A 130 -17.01 6.53 7.47
CA ILE A 130 -17.31 5.70 6.30
C ILE A 130 -18.73 5.97 5.78
N ARG A 131 -19.74 6.01 6.66
CA ARG A 131 -21.13 6.31 6.26
C ARG A 131 -21.28 7.69 5.64
N SER A 132 -20.66 8.70 6.24
CA SER A 132 -20.68 10.06 5.72
C SER A 132 -20.04 10.13 4.32
N ASN A 133 -18.88 9.48 4.16
CA ASN A 133 -18.17 9.41 2.87
C ASN A 133 -19.00 8.65 1.82
N ALA A 134 -19.54 7.49 2.17
CA ALA A 134 -20.39 6.68 1.28
C ALA A 134 -21.58 7.48 0.76
N ARG A 135 -22.29 8.17 1.66
CA ARG A 135 -23.42 9.02 1.29
C ARG A 135 -23.01 10.14 0.35
N ARG A 136 -21.93 10.87 0.68
CA ARG A 136 -21.45 12.00 -0.13
C ARG A 136 -21.07 11.56 -1.55
N HIS A 137 -20.33 10.46 -1.69
CA HIS A 137 -19.88 9.98 -2.99
C HIS A 137 -21.02 9.31 -3.77
N ALA A 138 -21.90 8.56 -3.11
CA ALA A 138 -23.10 8.02 -3.74
C ALA A 138 -23.99 9.13 -4.33
N GLU A 139 -24.26 10.19 -3.57
CA GLU A 139 -25.07 11.32 -4.03
C GLU A 139 -24.45 12.03 -5.25
N LYS A 140 -23.13 12.25 -5.25
CA LYS A 140 -22.40 12.84 -6.37
C LYS A 140 -22.39 11.96 -7.61
N LEU A 141 -22.19 10.65 -7.42
CA LEU A 141 -22.17 9.68 -8.50
C LEU A 141 -23.55 9.58 -9.17
N VAL A 142 -24.62 9.49 -8.37
CA VAL A 142 -26.00 9.50 -8.88
C VAL A 142 -26.32 10.80 -9.60
N LYS A 143 -25.90 11.96 -9.07
CA LYS A 143 -26.07 13.24 -9.75
C LYS A 143 -25.38 13.26 -11.12
N SER A 144 -24.14 12.78 -11.18
CA SER A 144 -23.37 12.70 -12.42
C SER A 144 -24.00 11.73 -13.43
N ALA A 145 -24.52 10.58 -12.96
CA ALA A 145 -25.24 9.63 -13.78
C ALA A 145 -26.51 10.24 -14.40
N ARG A 146 -27.26 11.02 -13.62
CA ARG A 146 -28.47 11.72 -14.10
C ARG A 146 -28.16 12.87 -15.06
N GLU A 147 -27.04 13.57 -14.87
CA GLU A 147 -26.58 14.57 -15.84
C GLU A 147 -26.23 13.91 -17.17
N LEU A 148 -25.54 12.76 -17.13
CA LEU A 148 -25.26 11.95 -18.33
C LEU A 148 -26.52 11.38 -18.98
N LEU A 149 -27.53 10.99 -18.19
CA LEU A 149 -28.80 10.48 -18.72
C LEU A 149 -29.48 11.52 -19.63
N LYS A 150 -29.35 12.82 -19.31
CA LYS A 150 -29.93 13.92 -20.10
C LYS A 150 -29.19 14.14 -21.42
N THR A 151 -27.87 13.93 -21.44
CA THR A 151 -27.04 14.19 -22.61
C THR A 151 -26.87 12.96 -23.50
N GLN A 152 -26.99 11.76 -22.94
CA GLN A 152 -26.78 10.48 -23.62
C GLN A 152 -27.87 9.47 -23.23
N PRO A 153 -29.09 9.61 -23.80
CA PRO A 153 -30.21 8.71 -23.48
C PRO A 153 -29.99 7.27 -23.97
N GLU A 154 -29.05 7.06 -24.90
CA GLU A 154 -28.73 5.74 -25.48
C GLU A 154 -28.21 4.73 -24.45
N ILE A 155 -27.56 5.21 -23.39
CA ILE A 155 -27.02 4.39 -22.28
C ILE A 155 -27.88 4.48 -21.01
N SER A 156 -29.15 4.89 -21.16
CA SER A 156 -30.05 5.15 -20.04
C SER A 156 -30.24 3.96 -19.12
N LYS A 157 -30.30 2.75 -19.68
CA LYS A 157 -30.44 1.51 -18.91
C LYS A 157 -29.23 1.31 -17.99
N GLU A 158 -28.02 1.38 -18.52
CA GLU A 158 -26.78 1.22 -17.77
C GLU A 158 -26.63 2.28 -16.66
N LEU A 159 -27.04 3.52 -16.93
CA LEU A 159 -27.02 4.60 -15.94
C LEU A 159 -28.05 4.40 -14.81
N ILE A 160 -29.25 3.90 -15.14
CA ILE A 160 -30.28 3.56 -14.15
C ILE A 160 -29.83 2.37 -13.28
N ASP A 161 -29.25 1.35 -13.91
CA ASP A 161 -28.70 0.18 -13.21
C ASP A 161 -27.56 0.60 -12.27
N LEU A 162 -26.69 1.52 -12.69
CA LEU A 162 -25.67 2.13 -11.84
C LEU A 162 -26.28 2.88 -10.65
N GLU A 163 -27.30 3.73 -10.86
CA GLU A 163 -27.96 4.44 -9.76
C GLU A 163 -28.53 3.45 -8.72
N ASN A 164 -29.15 2.36 -9.18
CA ASN A 164 -29.69 1.33 -8.32
C ASN A 164 -28.58 0.59 -7.54
N ALA A 165 -27.50 0.20 -8.22
CA ALA A 165 -26.36 -0.46 -7.59
C ALA A 165 -25.72 0.41 -6.51
N VAL A 166 -25.55 1.71 -6.77
CA VAL A 166 -24.99 2.67 -5.82
C VAL A 166 -25.88 2.82 -4.59
N ARG A 167 -27.21 2.87 -4.77
CA ARG A 167 -28.17 2.90 -3.65
C ARG A 167 -28.14 1.62 -2.83
N GLU A 168 -28.01 0.46 -3.47
CA GLU A 168 -27.86 -0.83 -2.76
C GLU A 168 -26.57 -0.87 -1.95
N PHE A 169 -25.44 -0.46 -2.53
CA PHE A 169 -24.17 -0.37 -1.81
C PHE A 169 -24.24 0.61 -0.63
N GLN A 170 -24.84 1.79 -0.82
CA GLN A 170 -25.04 2.75 0.27
C GLN A 170 -25.89 2.15 1.40
N LYS A 171 -26.97 1.42 1.07
CA LYS A 171 -27.78 0.71 2.08
C LYS A 171 -26.99 -0.36 2.81
N ALA A 172 -26.13 -1.11 2.10
CA ALA A 172 -25.24 -2.08 2.73
C ALA A 172 -24.28 -1.38 3.71
N VAL A 173 -23.70 -0.23 3.34
CA VAL A 173 -22.85 0.57 4.24
C VAL A 173 -23.62 1.03 5.48
N GLU A 174 -24.84 1.54 5.32
CA GLU A 174 -25.70 1.95 6.44
C GLU A 174 -26.01 0.76 7.37
N ARG A 175 -26.28 -0.41 6.78
CA ARG A 175 -26.55 -1.65 7.52
C ARG A 175 -25.37 -2.10 8.40
N ALA A 176 -24.13 -1.76 8.05
CA ALA A 176 -22.97 -2.00 8.92
C ALA A 176 -23.15 -1.35 10.29
N TRP A 177 -23.69 -0.13 10.31
CA TRP A 177 -24.00 0.57 11.55
C TRP A 177 -25.14 -0.09 12.30
N ASP A 178 -26.23 -0.45 11.63
CA ASP A 178 -27.38 -1.09 12.29
C ASP A 178 -27.01 -2.44 12.94
N ILE A 179 -26.10 -3.19 12.31
CA ILE A 179 -25.56 -4.43 12.85
C ILE A 179 -24.66 -4.18 14.05
N THR A 180 -23.79 -3.17 13.97
CA THR A 180 -22.71 -2.94 14.93
C THR A 180 -23.14 -2.09 16.13
N TYR A 181 -24.07 -1.14 15.93
CA TYR A 181 -24.51 -0.19 16.95
C TYR A 181 -25.02 -0.87 18.24
N PRO A 182 -25.85 -1.94 18.18
CA PRO A 182 -26.24 -2.68 19.38
C PRO A 182 -25.06 -3.21 20.22
N TYR A 183 -23.96 -3.61 19.57
CA TYR A 183 -22.75 -4.02 20.30
C TYR A 183 -22.02 -2.82 20.92
N LEU A 184 -21.95 -1.70 20.20
CA LEU A 184 -21.34 -0.46 20.67
C LEU A 184 -22.10 0.13 21.87
N SER A 185 -23.43 0.00 21.90
CA SER A 185 -24.28 0.43 23.01
C SER A 185 -24.37 -0.59 24.15
N GLY A 186 -23.78 -1.78 23.99
CA GLY A 186 -23.76 -2.83 25.00
C GLY A 186 -24.98 -3.73 25.04
N SER A 187 -25.96 -3.57 24.13
CA SER A 187 -27.16 -4.42 24.05
C SER A 187 -26.97 -5.72 23.25
N LEU A 188 -25.81 -5.91 22.61
CA LEU A 188 -25.45 -7.11 21.85
C LEU A 188 -24.09 -7.66 22.28
N SER A 189 -23.97 -8.98 22.40
CA SER A 189 -22.70 -9.63 22.72
C SER A 189 -21.76 -9.69 21.52
N LYS A 190 -20.44 -9.78 21.78
CA LYS A 190 -19.40 -9.95 20.75
C LYS A 190 -19.70 -11.14 19.82
N LYS A 191 -20.09 -12.28 20.40
CA LYS A 191 -20.42 -13.50 19.64
C LYS A 191 -21.57 -13.26 18.64
N LYS A 192 -22.68 -12.66 19.10
CA LYS A 192 -23.83 -12.35 18.25
C LYS A 192 -23.49 -11.31 17.18
N LEU A 193 -22.62 -10.35 17.47
CA LEU A 193 -22.11 -9.42 16.46
C LEU A 193 -21.33 -10.16 15.38
N SER A 194 -20.40 -11.05 15.77
CA SER A 194 -19.59 -11.84 14.83
C SER A 194 -20.48 -12.63 13.85
N GLU A 195 -21.47 -13.36 14.35
CA GLU A 195 -22.41 -14.13 13.53
C GLU A 195 -23.19 -13.27 12.52
N ARG A 196 -23.49 -12.00 12.88
CA ARG A 196 -24.15 -11.06 11.98
C ARG A 196 -23.18 -10.49 10.93
N LEU A 197 -21.93 -10.23 11.34
CA LEU A 197 -20.90 -9.71 10.44
C LEU A 197 -20.48 -10.73 9.38
N ASP A 198 -20.42 -12.01 9.74
CA ASP A 198 -20.10 -13.09 8.79
C ASP A 198 -21.11 -13.12 7.63
N LYS A 199 -22.41 -13.01 7.93
CA LYS A 199 -23.47 -12.95 6.91
C LYS A 199 -23.46 -11.64 6.12
N TYR A 200 -23.11 -10.54 6.79
CA TYR A 200 -23.09 -9.21 6.21
C TYR A 200 -21.93 -9.01 5.22
N HIS A 201 -20.78 -9.64 5.47
CA HIS A 201 -19.60 -9.50 4.62
C HIS A 201 -19.90 -9.84 3.14
N ASP A 202 -20.65 -10.92 2.90
CA ASP A 202 -21.05 -11.32 1.54
C ASP A 202 -22.05 -10.36 0.89
N GLU A 203 -22.92 -9.72 1.68
CA GLU A 203 -23.83 -8.68 1.20
C GLU A 203 -23.07 -7.41 0.79
N LEU A 204 -22.11 -6.98 1.63
CA LEU A 204 -21.25 -5.83 1.34
C LEU A 204 -20.43 -6.06 0.07
N LYS A 205 -19.79 -7.23 -0.06
CA LYS A 205 -19.01 -7.58 -1.24
C LYS A 205 -19.87 -7.63 -2.51
N ARG A 206 -21.05 -8.25 -2.46
CA ARG A 206 -21.95 -8.34 -3.63
C ARG A 206 -22.44 -6.97 -4.08
N SER A 207 -22.86 -6.12 -3.15
CA SER A 207 -23.35 -4.79 -3.50
C SER A 207 -22.25 -3.89 -4.07
N TYR A 208 -21.02 -3.96 -3.55
CA TYR A 208 -19.88 -3.25 -4.12
C TYR A 208 -19.53 -3.75 -5.52
N ASN A 209 -19.41 -5.08 -5.71
CA ASN A 209 -19.10 -5.64 -7.03
C ASN A 209 -20.14 -5.23 -8.09
N ARG A 210 -21.42 -5.17 -7.71
CA ARG A 210 -22.47 -4.70 -8.62
C ARG A 210 -22.25 -3.26 -9.08
N VAL A 211 -21.73 -2.38 -8.22
CA VAL A 211 -21.37 -1.00 -8.61
C VAL A 211 -20.25 -1.02 -9.64
N ILE A 212 -19.21 -1.83 -9.42
CA ILE A 212 -18.07 -1.97 -10.34
C ILE A 212 -18.53 -2.52 -11.70
N ASP A 213 -19.35 -3.58 -11.70
CA ASP A 213 -19.90 -4.17 -12.93
C ASP A 213 -20.72 -3.14 -13.72
N CYS A 214 -21.55 -2.35 -13.04
CA CYS A 214 -22.32 -1.27 -13.69
C CYS A 214 -21.41 -0.15 -14.23
N LEU A 215 -20.37 0.25 -13.50
CA LEU A 215 -19.40 1.25 -13.98
C LEU A 215 -18.63 0.74 -15.21
N GLU A 216 -18.24 -0.52 -15.22
CA GLU A 216 -17.61 -1.16 -16.39
C GLU A 216 -18.57 -1.25 -17.58
N ALA A 217 -19.84 -1.55 -17.35
CA ALA A 217 -20.85 -1.59 -18.41
C ALA A 217 -21.04 -0.20 -19.05
N VAL A 218 -21.13 0.85 -18.22
CA VAL A 218 -21.17 2.24 -18.70
C VAL A 218 -19.92 2.57 -19.50
N ARG A 219 -18.73 2.20 -19.01
CA ARG A 219 -17.46 2.41 -19.72
C ARG A 219 -17.45 1.73 -21.09
N LYS A 220 -17.81 0.44 -21.17
CA LYS A 220 -17.81 -0.35 -22.41
C LYS A 220 -18.79 0.16 -23.47
N ARG A 221 -19.88 0.80 -23.06
CA ARG A 221 -20.85 1.40 -23.98
C ARG A 221 -20.40 2.74 -24.58
N LEU A 222 -19.37 3.33 -23.98
CA LEU A 222 -18.91 4.69 -24.28
C LEU A 222 -17.50 4.74 -24.88
N GLU A 223 -16.84 3.58 -24.98
CA GLU A 223 -15.64 3.32 -25.80
C GLU A 223 -16.07 2.91 -27.22
#